data_AF-A0A0F9NLM8-F1
#
_entry.id   AF-A0A0F9NLM8-F1
#
_cell.length_a   1.000
_cell.length_b   1.000
_cell.length_c   1.000
_cell.angle_alpha   90.00
_cell.angle_beta   90.00
_cell.angle_gamma   90.00
#
_symmetry.space_group_name_H-M   'P 1'
#
loop_
_entity.id
_entity.type
_entity.pdbx_description
1 polymer ?
#
loop_
_entity_poly.entity_id
_entity_poly.type
_entity_poly.pdbx_seq_one_letter_code
_entity_poly.pdbx_strand_id
1 'polypeptide(L)'
;MKINTSDIEKINKELKKAQKRASARTCSKNTVYLMVTEIEQHLTDHDIPKRLWAGIQVEYAEHVNCNAYNKISYSAQSTRLIIERFSSSWFLIEAGRVTLTTRNNAGRDTSITIPEHNQNEIKESMFRNLLKI
;
A
#
# COMPACT_ATOMS: atom_id res chain seq x y z
N MET A 1 -6.13 12.13 -1.11
CA MET A 1 -7.12 12.07 -2.23
C MET A 1 -7.96 10.81 -2.10
N LYS A 2 -9.29 10.91 -2.17
CA LYS A 2 -10.18 9.74 -2.01
C LYS A 2 -9.95 8.74 -3.15
N ILE A 3 -9.91 7.45 -2.83
CA ILE A 3 -9.78 6.38 -3.82
C ILE A 3 -11.19 5.93 -4.21
N ASN A 4 -11.66 6.37 -5.37
CA ASN A 4 -12.95 5.97 -5.95
C ASN A 4 -12.91 6.09 -7.48
N THR A 5 -13.83 5.40 -8.16
CA THR A 5 -13.87 5.29 -9.63
C THR A 5 -13.99 6.65 -10.33
N SER A 6 -14.60 7.66 -9.70
CA SER A 6 -14.67 9.03 -10.22
C SER A 6 -13.36 9.82 -10.11
N ASP A 7 -12.43 9.46 -9.23
CA ASP A 7 -11.14 10.14 -9.05
C ASP A 7 -9.98 9.46 -9.82
N ILE A 8 -10.30 8.54 -10.74
CA ILE A 8 -9.34 7.69 -11.44
C ILE A 8 -8.31 8.48 -12.26
N GLU A 9 -8.72 9.60 -12.87
CA GLU A 9 -7.84 10.47 -13.64
C GLU A 9 -6.89 11.25 -12.73
N LYS A 10 -7.37 11.66 -11.55
CA LYS A 10 -6.56 12.37 -10.56
C LYS A 10 -5.52 11.45 -9.94
N ILE A 11 -5.89 10.21 -9.61
CA ILE A 11 -4.95 9.16 -9.15
C ILE A 11 -3.87 8.93 -10.20
N ASN A 12 -4.25 8.74 -11.46
CA ASN A 12 -3.29 8.59 -12.55
C ASN A 12 -2.36 9.81 -12.70
N LYS A 13 -2.87 11.03 -12.52
CA LYS A 13 -2.07 12.25 -12.60
C LYS A 13 -1.04 12.32 -11.47
N GLU A 14 -1.42 12.00 -10.25
CA GLU A 14 -0.50 11.98 -9.10
C GLU A 14 0.55 10.86 -9.24
N LEU A 15 0.16 9.67 -9.69
CA LEU A 15 1.12 8.60 -10.01
C LEU A 15 2.13 9.03 -11.08
N LYS A 16 1.66 9.67 -12.16
CA LYS A 16 2.56 10.22 -13.21
C LYS A 16 3.51 11.27 -12.65
N LYS A 17 3.03 12.16 -11.76
CA LYS A 17 3.88 13.16 -11.09
C LYS A 17 4.93 12.51 -10.19
N ALA A 18 4.56 11.49 -9.42
CA ALA A 18 5.50 10.74 -8.59
C ALA A 18 6.55 10.02 -9.44
N GLN A 19 6.13 9.42 -10.56
CA GLN A 19 7.01 8.66 -11.46
C GLN A 19 7.93 9.55 -12.30
N LYS A 20 7.55 10.79 -12.64
CA LYS A 20 8.34 11.72 -13.48
C LYS A 20 8.91 11.01 -14.74
N ARG A 21 10.24 11.06 -14.95
CA ARG A 21 10.98 10.41 -16.04
C ARG A 21 11.45 8.98 -15.69
N ALA A 22 10.79 8.29 -14.77
CA ALA A 22 11.18 6.94 -14.38
C ALA A 22 11.24 6.01 -15.59
N SER A 23 12.34 5.27 -15.70
CA SER A 23 12.58 4.23 -16.70
C SER A 23 11.66 3.02 -16.51
N ALA A 24 11.19 2.77 -15.28
CA ALA A 24 10.17 1.77 -14.97
C ALA A 24 9.01 2.41 -14.17
N ARG A 25 7.79 2.26 -14.69
CA ARG A 25 6.56 2.67 -13.99
C ARG A 25 6.00 1.46 -13.26
N THR A 26 6.15 1.43 -11.95
CA THR A 26 5.76 0.27 -11.14
C THR A 26 4.29 0.33 -10.71
N CYS A 27 3.76 1.50 -10.38
CA CYS A 27 2.37 1.64 -9.96
C CYS A 27 1.46 2.17 -11.07
N SER A 28 0.25 1.61 -11.14
CA SER A 28 -0.86 2.11 -11.97
C SER A 28 -2.08 2.39 -11.10
N LYS A 29 -3.11 3.05 -11.65
CA LYS A 29 -4.42 3.15 -11.00
C LYS A 29 -4.97 1.78 -10.56
N ASN A 30 -4.77 0.74 -11.37
CA ASN A 30 -5.27 -0.60 -11.08
C ASN A 30 -4.55 -1.18 -9.86
N THR A 31 -3.25 -0.90 -9.72
CA THR A 31 -2.47 -1.26 -8.52
C THR A 31 -3.11 -0.65 -7.27
N VAL A 32 -3.51 0.63 -7.32
CA VAL A 32 -4.15 1.31 -6.18
C VAL A 32 -5.46 0.65 -5.76
N TYR A 33 -6.30 0.24 -6.72
CA TYR A 33 -7.55 -0.46 -6.42
C TYR A 33 -7.33 -1.86 -5.89
N LEU A 34 -6.47 -2.63 -6.55
CA LEU A 34 -6.15 -3.99 -6.12
C LEU A 34 -5.63 -3.99 -4.69
N MET A 35 -4.77 -3.03 -4.32
CA MET A 35 -4.32 -2.89 -2.94
C MET A 35 -5.48 -2.65 -1.97
N VAL A 36 -6.38 -1.71 -2.27
CA VAL A 36 -7.54 -1.45 -1.39
C VAL A 36 -8.37 -2.73 -1.22
N THR A 37 -8.64 -3.45 -2.30
CA THR A 37 -9.38 -4.72 -2.25
C THR A 37 -8.63 -5.78 -1.45
N GLU A 38 -7.32 -5.96 -1.66
CA GLU A 38 -6.47 -6.91 -0.93
C GLU A 38 -6.45 -6.59 0.57
N ILE A 39 -6.35 -5.31 0.95
CA ILE A 39 -6.35 -4.88 2.36
C ILE A 39 -7.71 -5.11 3.00
N GLU A 40 -8.80 -4.72 2.33
CA GLU A 40 -10.15 -4.94 2.86
C GLU A 40 -10.46 -6.42 3.02
N GLN A 41 -10.00 -7.26 2.08
CA GLN A 41 -10.10 -8.71 2.20
C GLN A 41 -9.30 -9.21 3.40
N HIS A 42 -8.03 -8.80 3.53
CA HIS A 42 -7.17 -9.21 4.64
C HIS A 42 -7.74 -8.83 6.01
N LEU A 43 -8.28 -7.61 6.16
CA LEU A 43 -8.94 -7.17 7.39
C LEU A 43 -10.21 -7.97 7.67
N THR A 44 -10.96 -8.33 6.62
CA THR A 44 -12.18 -9.14 6.73
C THR A 44 -11.86 -10.58 7.12
N ASP A 45 -10.84 -11.20 6.52
CA ASP A 45 -10.40 -12.56 6.80
C ASP A 45 -9.93 -12.73 8.27
N HIS A 46 -9.48 -11.64 8.89
CA HIS A 46 -9.08 -11.60 10.30
C HIS A 46 -10.23 -11.16 11.23
N ASP A 47 -11.47 -11.12 10.74
CA ASP A 47 -12.66 -10.61 11.42
C ASP A 47 -12.45 -9.25 12.10
N ILE A 48 -11.64 -8.37 11.51
CA ILE A 48 -11.41 -7.04 12.09
C ILE A 48 -12.66 -6.19 11.80
N PRO A 49 -13.39 -5.70 12.83
CA PRO A 49 -14.59 -4.92 12.62
C PRO A 49 -14.31 -3.63 11.87
N LYS A 50 -15.15 -3.29 10.87
CA LYS A 50 -15.00 -2.07 10.05
C LYS A 50 -14.89 -0.78 10.85
N ARG A 51 -15.48 -0.71 12.05
CA ARG A 51 -15.36 0.45 12.96
C ARG A 51 -13.92 0.72 13.41
N LEU A 52 -13.05 -0.30 13.41
CA LEU A 52 -11.65 -0.21 13.81
C LEU A 52 -10.71 0.09 12.64
N TRP A 53 -11.25 0.16 11.41
CA TRP A 53 -10.42 0.39 10.24
C TRP A 53 -9.96 1.85 10.13
N ALA A 54 -10.65 2.78 10.79
CA ALA A 54 -10.28 4.19 10.76
C ALA A 54 -8.86 4.40 11.34
N GLY A 55 -8.04 5.18 10.63
CA GLY A 55 -6.65 5.46 10.94
C GLY A 55 -5.67 4.35 10.53
N ILE A 56 -6.12 3.23 9.99
CA ILE A 56 -5.21 2.22 9.42
C ILE A 56 -4.48 2.84 8.23
N GLN A 57 -3.16 2.78 8.27
CA GLN A 57 -2.28 3.19 7.19
C GLN A 57 -1.66 1.97 6.54
N VAL A 58 -1.65 1.94 5.22
CA VAL A 58 -0.95 0.91 4.45
C VAL A 58 0.05 1.58 3.55
N GLU A 59 1.31 1.18 3.73
CA GLU A 59 2.39 1.56 2.86
C GLU A 59 2.67 0.43 1.89
N TYR A 60 2.78 0.80 0.62
CA TYR A 60 3.10 -0.09 -0.47
C TYR A 60 4.32 0.41 -1.24
N ALA A 61 5.24 -0.49 -1.52
CA ALA A 61 6.33 -0.26 -2.44
C ALA A 61 6.54 -1.51 -3.30
N GLU A 62 6.54 -1.33 -4.62
CA GLU A 62 6.80 -2.42 -5.56
C GLU A 62 8.29 -2.53 -5.85
N HIS A 63 8.90 -3.68 -5.64
CA HIS A 63 10.31 -3.88 -5.92
C HIS A 63 10.53 -4.38 -7.34
N VAL A 64 11.40 -3.69 -8.08
CA VAL A 64 11.97 -4.23 -9.31
C VAL A 64 13.29 -4.94 -8.98
N ASN A 65 13.63 -5.97 -9.74
CA ASN A 65 14.90 -6.68 -9.55
C ASN A 65 16.08 -5.71 -9.73
N CYS A 66 16.76 -5.39 -8.64
CA CYS A 66 17.78 -4.35 -8.60
C CYS A 66 19.06 -4.77 -9.37
N ASN A 67 19.31 -6.07 -9.54
CA ASN A 67 20.52 -6.59 -10.18
C ASN A 67 20.59 -6.28 -11.69
N ALA A 68 19.44 -6.12 -12.35
CA ALA A 68 19.40 -5.70 -13.75
C ALA A 68 19.87 -4.24 -13.92
N TYR A 69 19.62 -3.39 -12.91
CA TYR A 69 19.86 -1.94 -12.98
C TYR A 69 21.18 -1.52 -12.31
N ASN A 70 21.60 -2.21 -11.25
CA ASN A 70 22.89 -1.95 -10.57
C ASN A 70 24.10 -2.29 -11.47
N LYS A 71 23.94 -3.19 -12.47
CA LYS A 71 24.98 -3.50 -13.47
C LYS A 71 25.37 -2.31 -14.35
N ILE A 72 24.54 -1.27 -14.42
CA ILE A 72 24.75 -0.07 -15.25
C ILE A 72 24.84 1.21 -14.40
N SER A 73 25.26 1.09 -13.13
CA SER A 73 25.42 2.22 -12.18
C SER A 73 24.14 3.05 -11.97
N TYR A 74 22.96 2.46 -12.19
CA TYR A 74 21.67 3.11 -12.01
C TYR A 74 20.96 2.59 -10.76
N SER A 75 20.67 3.47 -9.80
CA SER A 75 19.90 3.10 -8.61
C SER A 75 18.47 2.74 -9.00
N ALA A 76 18.06 1.50 -8.74
CA ALA A 76 16.68 1.07 -8.91
C ALA A 76 15.75 1.91 -8.03
N GLN A 77 14.66 2.40 -8.60
CA GLN A 77 13.69 3.25 -7.91
C GLN A 77 12.28 2.74 -8.16
N SER A 78 11.43 2.81 -7.14
CA SER A 78 10.02 2.49 -7.25
C SER A 78 9.12 3.63 -6.82
N THR A 79 7.82 3.48 -7.07
CA THR A 79 6.76 4.32 -6.53
C THR A 79 6.35 3.76 -5.17
N ARG A 80 6.53 4.55 -4.12
CA ARG A 80 5.97 4.33 -2.78
C ARG A 80 4.58 4.96 -2.73
N LEU A 81 3.62 4.22 -2.18
CA LEU A 81 2.26 4.69 -1.97
C LEU A 81 1.93 4.54 -0.49
N ILE A 82 1.36 5.58 0.11
CA ILE A 82 0.76 5.50 1.44
C ILE A 82 -0.72 5.76 1.27
N ILE A 83 -1.53 4.79 1.68
CA ILE A 83 -2.98 4.95 1.75
C ILE A 83 -3.44 4.88 3.19
N GLU A 84 -4.46 5.66 3.53
CA GLU A 84 -5.03 5.69 4.86
C GLU A 84 -6.54 5.52 4.80
N ARG A 85 -7.07 4.76 5.74
CA ARG A 85 -8.49 4.58 5.91
C ARG A 85 -9.05 5.66 6.82
N PHE A 86 -9.83 6.56 6.27
CA PHE A 86 -10.66 7.47 7.06
C PHE A 86 -11.97 6.78 7.42
N SER A 87 -12.91 7.49 8.05
CA SER A 87 -14.19 6.95 8.56
C SER A 87 -14.88 5.93 7.63
N SER A 88 -15.11 6.27 6.36
CA SER A 88 -15.84 5.43 5.42
C SER A 88 -15.12 5.15 4.09
N SER A 89 -13.93 5.69 3.87
CA SER A 89 -13.23 5.52 2.59
C SER A 89 -11.71 5.53 2.74
N TRP A 90 -11.04 4.88 1.79
CA TRP A 90 -9.59 4.91 1.63
C TRP A 90 -9.15 6.16 0.86
N PHE A 91 -8.01 6.70 1.27
CA PHE A 91 -7.43 7.88 0.66
C PHE A 91 -5.96 7.62 0.38
N LEU A 92 -5.51 8.02 -0.81
CA LEU A 92 -4.08 8.14 -1.12
C LEU A 92 -3.53 9.38 -0.43
N ILE A 93 -2.64 9.19 0.53
CA ILE A 93 -1.99 10.24 1.33
C ILE A 93 -0.69 10.67 0.68
N GLU A 94 0.12 9.71 0.26
CA GLU A 94 1.43 9.97 -0.34
C GLU A 94 1.63 9.10 -1.59
N ALA A 95 2.23 9.70 -2.61
CA ALA A 95 2.81 9.00 -3.74
C ALA A 95 4.20 9.59 -4.00
N GLY A 96 5.24 8.80 -3.76
CA GLY A 96 6.63 9.25 -3.78
C GLY A 96 7.54 8.28 -4.52
N ARG A 97 8.80 8.66 -4.73
CA ARG A 97 9.83 7.72 -5.19
C ARG A 97 10.66 7.24 -4.02
N VAL A 98 10.94 5.95 -3.99
CA VAL A 98 11.85 5.34 -3.03
C VAL A 98 12.96 4.62 -3.79
N THR A 99 14.19 4.78 -3.31
CA THR A 99 15.35 4.05 -3.83
C THR A 99 15.37 2.65 -3.24
N LEU A 100 15.48 1.65 -4.10
CA LEU A 100 15.58 0.26 -3.70
C LEU A 100 17.06 -0.08 -3.50
N THR A 101 17.42 -0.53 -2.31
CA THR A 101 18.84 -0.65 -1.95
C THR A 101 19.43 -2.03 -2.25
N THR A 102 18.69 -3.15 -2.17
CA THR A 102 19.37 -4.47 -2.16
C THR A 102 18.49 -5.70 -2.44
N ARG A 103 17.38 -5.61 -3.18
CA ARG A 103 16.55 -6.81 -3.44
C ARG A 103 16.89 -7.52 -4.75
N ASN A 104 17.34 -8.77 -4.60
CA ASN A 104 17.60 -9.71 -5.70
C ASN A 104 16.32 -10.23 -6.36
N ASN A 105 15.17 -10.09 -5.70
CA ASN A 105 13.87 -10.57 -6.18
C ASN A 105 12.93 -9.40 -6.44
N ALA A 106 12.20 -9.47 -7.57
CA ALA A 106 11.02 -8.65 -7.76
C ALA A 106 9.94 -9.09 -6.75
N GLY A 107 9.18 -8.14 -6.21
CA GLY A 107 8.19 -8.45 -5.18
C GLY A 107 7.45 -7.20 -4.71
N ARG A 108 6.59 -7.37 -3.71
CA ARG A 108 5.80 -6.28 -3.13
C ARG A 108 6.12 -6.21 -1.64
N ASP A 109 6.44 -5.02 -1.15
CA ASP A 109 6.39 -4.74 0.28
C ASP A 109 5.07 -4.08 0.59
N THR A 110 4.38 -4.63 1.58
CA THR A 110 3.16 -4.05 2.13
C THR A 110 3.30 -4.09 3.64
N SER A 111 3.26 -2.92 4.26
CA SER A 111 3.21 -2.78 5.72
C SER A 111 1.89 -2.15 6.11
N ILE A 112 1.22 -2.76 7.08
CA ILE A 112 -0.04 -2.26 7.65
C ILE A 112 0.28 -1.72 9.04
N THR A 113 0.09 -0.42 9.21
CA THR A 113 0.23 0.28 10.49
C THR A 113 -1.16 0.48 11.09
N ILE A 114 -1.33 -0.01 12.30
CA ILE A 114 -2.56 0.10 13.07
C ILE A 114 -2.38 1.21 14.13
N PRO A 115 -3.30 2.18 14.21
CA PRO A 115 -3.18 3.27 15.18
C PRO A 115 -3.27 2.72 16.60
N GLU A 116 -2.46 3.25 17.52
CA GLU A 116 -2.29 2.72 18.89
C GLU A 116 -3.61 2.46 19.62
N HIS A 117 -4.56 3.40 19.51
CA HIS A 117 -5.86 3.30 20.16
C HIS A 117 -6.71 2.11 19.70
N ASN A 118 -6.45 1.55 18.51
CA ASN A 118 -7.14 0.36 17.99
C ASN A 118 -6.32 -0.93 18.16
N GLN A 119 -5.05 -0.86 18.56
CA GLN A 119 -4.16 -2.03 18.56
C GLN A 119 -4.62 -3.13 19.51
N ASN A 120 -5.04 -2.79 20.73
CA ASN A 120 -5.46 -3.79 21.72
C ASN A 120 -6.73 -4.52 21.26
N GLU A 121 -7.72 -3.77 20.77
CA GLU A 121 -8.99 -4.35 20.34
C GLU A 121 -8.85 -5.19 19.07
N ILE A 122 -7.96 -4.78 18.15
CA ILE A 122 -7.65 -5.58 16.96
C ILE A 122 -6.88 -6.85 17.34
N LYS A 123 -5.92 -6.79 18.27
CA LYS A 123 -5.23 -7.98 18.80
C LYS A 123 -6.21 -8.94 19.46
N GLU A 124 -7.15 -8.45 20.26
CA GLU A 124 -8.20 -9.27 20.86
C GLU A 124 -9.09 -9.93 19.81
N SER A 125 -9.48 -9.19 18.76
CA SER A 125 -10.27 -9.72 17.65
C SER A 125 -9.55 -10.89 16.96
N MET A 126 -8.26 -10.71 16.64
CA MET A 126 -7.44 -11.76 16.05
C MET A 126 -7.27 -12.97 16.99
N PHE A 127 -7.08 -12.73 18.30
CA PHE A 127 -6.91 -13.80 19.28
C PHE A 127 -8.20 -14.61 19.48
N ARG A 128 -9.37 -13.95 19.52
CA ARG A 128 -10.67 -14.64 19.59
C ARG A 128 -10.89 -15.56 18.40
N ASN A 129 -10.35 -15.23 17.23
CA ASN A 129 -10.42 -16.09 16.05
C ASN A 129 -9.52 -17.31 16.14
N LEU A 130 -8.32 -17.19 16.70
CA LEU A 130 -7.42 -18.34 16.92
C LEU A 130 -8.02 -19.37 17.89
N LEU A 131 -8.90 -18.95 18.78
CA LEU A 131 -9.57 -19.80 19.77
C LEU A 131 -10.92 -20.37 19.31
N LYS A 132 -11.45 -19.95 18.14
CA LYS A 132 -12.58 -20.62 17.51
C LYS A 132 -12.08 -21.91 16.83
N ILE A 133 -11.75 -22.92 17.63
CA ILE A 133 -11.58 -24.32 17.24
C ILE A 133 -12.73 -25.11 17.85
#